data_AF-Q95IM8-F1
#
_entry.id   AF-Q95IM8-F1
#
_cell.length_a   1.000
_cell.length_b   1.000
_cell.length_c   1.000
_cell.angle_alpha   90.00
_cell.angle_beta   90.00
_cell.angle_gamma   90.00
#
_symmetry.space_group_name_H-M   'P 1'
#
loop_
_entity.id
_entity.type
_entity.pdbx_description
1 polymer ?
#
loop_
_entity_poly.entity_id
_entity_poly.type
_entity_poly.pdbx_seq_one_letter_code
_entity_poly.pdbx_strand_id
1 'polypeptide(L)'
;MRIWGVLSVIFFGINSAAAVTHSLRYLHTAASGIPAFPEFVTVVLVDGQPFSYYDSSIRRELPRQTWTGQTEDPNFWERRTKSFIVDEQVFKSKVEMIKPSFNQTRGVHIIQLMYGCEWDDETGSIKGWWQFGYNGEDLMALDLKTNTGTAPTPAATFHKHKRDKDKGWAIRMNTYLSQGCPDQLKKYVSYGKSTLLRTETPSVFLLQKNFLSPVRCHATGFYPNRAVMFWRKDGKEITEGVENGEILPNNDGTFQMSTDLKLLLETTEKKRYECVFQLSGANESIITKLEQSKIKTNGANPYEVTISVVIAVIIFVAVIADWLIVYKGRKAADHLNVKKQMHL
;
A
#
# COMPACT_ATOMS: atom_id res chain seq x y z
N MET A 1 35.74 26.06 28.49
CA MET A 1 34.33 26.29 28.90
C MET A 1 33.42 25.80 27.78
N ARG A 2 32.76 24.66 28.00
CA ARG A 2 31.72 24.12 27.11
C ARG A 2 30.38 24.57 27.67
N ILE A 3 29.64 25.41 26.96
CA ILE A 3 28.29 25.84 27.35
C ILE A 3 27.30 24.86 26.71
N TRP A 4 26.59 24.12 27.55
CA TRP A 4 25.46 23.28 27.16
C TRP A 4 24.27 24.17 26.79
N GLY A 5 23.77 24.05 25.55
CA GLY A 5 22.47 24.57 25.15
C GLY A 5 21.41 23.50 25.37
N VAL A 6 20.59 23.68 26.40
CA VAL A 6 19.38 22.88 26.64
C VAL A 6 18.30 23.39 25.68
N LEU A 7 17.89 22.55 24.72
CA LEU A 7 16.72 22.81 23.89
C LEU A 7 15.46 22.51 24.72
N SER A 8 14.84 23.55 25.26
CA SER A 8 13.49 23.48 25.84
C SER A 8 12.47 23.25 24.71
N VAL A 9 11.82 22.09 24.72
CA VAL A 9 10.64 21.80 23.90
C VAL A 9 9.46 22.52 24.54
N ILE A 10 9.04 23.65 23.98
CA ILE A 10 7.80 24.32 24.35
C ILE A 10 6.65 23.62 23.63
N PHE A 11 5.85 22.86 24.36
CA PHE A 11 4.54 22.38 23.87
C PHE A 11 3.57 23.56 23.90
N PHE A 12 3.39 24.23 22.76
CA PHE A 12 2.19 25.02 22.52
C PHE A 12 1.06 24.05 22.20
N GLY A 13 0.15 23.84 23.17
CA GLY A 13 -1.15 23.23 22.91
C GLY A 13 -1.99 24.18 22.06
N ILE A 14 -1.94 24.00 20.74
CA ILE A 14 -2.90 24.62 19.84
C ILE A 14 -4.03 23.61 19.67
N ASN A 15 -5.22 23.95 20.16
CA ASN A 15 -6.48 23.35 19.71
C ASN A 15 -6.77 23.83 18.27
N SER A 16 -5.86 23.55 17.33
CA SER A 16 -6.16 23.63 15.91
C SER A 16 -6.88 22.33 15.57
N ALA A 17 -8.07 22.42 14.98
CA ALA A 17 -8.50 21.34 14.11
C ALA A 17 -7.32 21.06 13.17
N ALA A 18 -6.73 19.86 13.25
CA ALA A 18 -5.52 19.56 12.50
C ALA A 18 -5.75 19.92 11.02
N ALA A 19 -4.84 20.67 10.41
CA ALA A 19 -4.91 21.03 8.99
C ALA A 19 -5.28 19.79 8.16
N VAL A 20 -6.43 19.81 7.48
CA VAL A 20 -6.87 18.70 6.65
C VAL A 20 -6.69 19.12 5.20
N THR A 21 -5.58 18.69 4.60
CA THR A 21 -5.51 18.70 3.15
C THR A 21 -6.60 17.77 2.61
N HIS A 22 -7.36 18.18 1.61
CA HIS A 22 -8.32 17.34 0.91
C HIS A 22 -7.82 17.09 -0.50
N SER A 23 -8.28 16.01 -1.15
CA SER A 23 -7.85 15.67 -2.52
C SER A 23 -9.00 15.16 -3.38
N LEU A 24 -9.03 15.59 -4.65
CA LEU A 24 -9.88 15.05 -5.70
C LEU A 24 -8.98 14.48 -6.79
N ARG A 25 -9.11 13.18 -7.09
CA ARG A 25 -8.31 12.47 -8.10
C ARG A 25 -9.22 11.80 -9.11
N TYR A 26 -8.97 12.06 -10.39
CA TYR A 26 -9.55 11.33 -11.52
C TYR A 26 -8.49 10.38 -12.05
N LEU A 27 -8.85 9.10 -12.15
CA LEU A 27 -7.99 8.04 -12.67
C LEU A 27 -8.69 7.40 -13.86
N HIS A 28 -8.18 7.66 -15.05
CA HIS A 28 -8.64 6.99 -16.27
C HIS A 28 -7.60 5.95 -16.68
N THR A 29 -8.08 4.75 -17.02
CA THR A 29 -7.25 3.68 -17.56
C THR A 29 -7.93 3.15 -18.79
N ALA A 30 -7.19 3.03 -19.89
CA ALA A 30 -7.65 2.35 -21.08
C ALA A 30 -6.67 1.27 -21.47
N ALA A 31 -7.19 0.09 -21.80
CA ALA A 31 -6.40 -1.10 -22.06
C ALA A 31 -6.83 -1.78 -23.36
N SER A 32 -5.85 -2.28 -24.10
CA SER A 32 -6.02 -3.14 -25.27
C SER A 32 -5.31 -4.46 -25.01
N GLY A 33 -5.91 -5.58 -25.45
CA GLY A 33 -5.28 -6.89 -25.42
C GLY A 33 -5.35 -7.62 -24.07
N ILE A 34 -6.16 -7.15 -23.11
CA ILE A 34 -6.41 -7.84 -21.83
C ILE A 34 -7.78 -8.51 -21.89
N PRO A 35 -7.86 -9.85 -22.00
CA PRO A 35 -9.14 -10.55 -22.00
C PRO A 35 -9.95 -10.29 -20.73
N ALA A 36 -11.27 -10.13 -20.88
CA ALA A 36 -12.24 -9.94 -19.79
C ALA A 36 -12.05 -8.67 -18.92
N PHE A 37 -11.04 -7.83 -19.16
CA PHE A 37 -10.90 -6.52 -18.54
C PHE A 37 -11.64 -5.46 -19.37
N PRO A 38 -12.36 -4.50 -18.77
CA PRO A 38 -12.97 -3.40 -19.51
C PRO A 38 -11.91 -2.59 -20.28
N GLU A 39 -12.14 -2.30 -21.55
CA GLU A 39 -11.22 -1.51 -22.38
C GLU A 39 -11.02 -0.08 -21.85
N PHE A 40 -11.95 0.43 -21.04
CA PHE A 40 -11.82 1.72 -20.35
C PHE A 40 -12.44 1.65 -18.95
N VAL A 41 -11.75 2.25 -17.98
CA VAL A 41 -12.18 2.37 -16.59
C VAL A 41 -11.88 3.79 -16.10
N THR A 42 -12.82 4.37 -15.38
CA THR A 42 -12.63 5.61 -14.62
C THR A 42 -12.92 5.37 -13.15
N VAL A 43 -12.02 5.83 -12.27
CA VAL A 43 -12.24 5.90 -10.83
C VAL A 43 -12.04 7.35 -10.41
N VAL A 44 -13.01 7.91 -9.68
CA VAL A 44 -12.85 9.22 -9.04
C VAL A 44 -12.74 9.02 -7.54
N LEU A 45 -11.70 9.60 -6.95
CA LEU A 45 -11.41 9.51 -5.52
C LEU A 45 -11.57 10.89 -4.87
N VAL A 46 -12.21 10.92 -3.71
CA VAL A 46 -12.20 12.07 -2.78
C VAL A 46 -11.53 11.59 -1.50
N ASP A 47 -10.42 12.20 -1.10
CA ASP A 47 -9.60 11.80 0.05
C ASP A 47 -9.19 10.31 0.04
N GLY A 48 -8.91 9.80 -1.16
CA GLY A 48 -8.56 8.39 -1.39
C GLY A 48 -9.74 7.43 -1.36
N GLN A 49 -10.96 7.89 -1.05
CA GLN A 49 -12.17 7.09 -1.10
C GLN A 49 -12.81 7.12 -2.48
N PRO A 50 -13.24 5.98 -3.05
CA PRO A 50 -14.00 5.97 -4.29
C PRO A 50 -15.28 6.79 -4.16
N PHE A 51 -15.34 7.91 -4.87
CA PHE A 51 -16.53 8.74 -5.04
C PHE A 51 -17.46 8.12 -6.09
N SER A 52 -16.89 7.70 -7.22
CA SER A 52 -17.62 7.13 -8.33
C SER A 52 -16.75 6.24 -9.22
N TYR A 53 -17.41 5.44 -10.05
CA TYR A 53 -16.80 4.42 -10.91
C TYR A 53 -17.53 4.30 -12.25
N TYR A 54 -16.78 4.16 -13.33
CA TYR A 54 -17.28 3.79 -14.66
C TYR A 54 -16.39 2.74 -15.28
N ASP A 55 -16.97 1.84 -16.06
CA ASP A 55 -16.23 0.98 -16.97
C ASP A 55 -16.98 0.80 -18.30
N SER A 56 -16.24 0.37 -19.33
CA SER A 56 -16.76 0.18 -20.69
C SER A 56 -17.65 -1.06 -20.87
N SER A 57 -17.78 -1.91 -19.85
CA SER A 57 -18.66 -3.08 -19.86
C SER A 57 -20.07 -2.71 -19.36
N ILE A 58 -20.15 -1.93 -18.27
CA ILE A 58 -21.39 -1.42 -17.68
C ILE A 58 -21.87 -0.16 -18.43
N ARG A 59 -20.92 0.67 -18.90
CA ARG A 59 -21.12 1.95 -19.59
C ARG A 59 -22.03 2.92 -18.84
N ARG A 60 -21.86 2.96 -17.52
CA ARG A 60 -22.59 3.84 -16.61
C ARG A 60 -21.69 4.31 -15.49
N GLU A 61 -21.80 5.60 -15.16
CA GLU A 61 -21.17 6.15 -13.96
C GLU A 61 -21.99 5.76 -12.73
N LEU A 62 -21.37 5.01 -11.82
CA LEU A 62 -21.99 4.51 -10.60
C LEU A 62 -21.43 5.25 -9.38
N PRO A 63 -22.30 5.81 -8.51
CA PRO A 63 -21.87 6.36 -7.24
C PRO A 63 -21.31 5.27 -6.32
N ARG A 64 -20.33 5.63 -5.49
CA ARG A 64 -19.68 4.71 -4.53
C ARG A 64 -19.80 5.15 -3.08
N GLN A 65 -20.36 6.32 -2.81
CA GLN A 65 -20.62 6.84 -1.47
C GLN A 65 -22.11 7.10 -1.26
N THR A 66 -22.61 6.91 -0.04
CA THR A 66 -24.03 7.12 0.29
C THR A 66 -24.47 8.58 0.14
N TRP A 67 -23.58 9.53 0.46
CA TRP A 67 -23.84 10.97 0.38
C TRP A 67 -23.90 11.52 -1.06
N THR A 68 -23.47 10.74 -2.06
CA THR A 68 -23.51 11.14 -3.47
C THR A 68 -24.91 11.25 -4.07
N GLY A 69 -25.92 10.61 -3.46
CA GLY A 69 -27.31 10.65 -3.92
C GLY A 69 -28.10 11.87 -3.46
N GLN A 70 -27.58 12.62 -2.49
CA GLN A 70 -28.31 13.70 -1.82
C GLN A 70 -28.01 15.10 -2.39
N THR A 71 -27.09 15.20 -3.35
CA THR A 71 -26.18 16.36 -3.38
C THR A 71 -25.93 16.95 -4.76
N GLU A 72 -26.35 16.27 -5.81
CA GLU A 72 -26.20 16.73 -7.18
C GLU A 72 -27.55 16.84 -7.89
N ASP A 73 -27.61 17.61 -8.98
CA ASP A 73 -28.84 17.72 -9.75
C ASP A 73 -29.30 16.35 -10.27
N PRO A 74 -30.60 16.13 -10.50
CA PRO A 74 -31.13 14.82 -10.91
C PRO A 74 -30.44 14.21 -12.14
N ASN A 75 -29.87 15.05 -13.01
CA ASN A 75 -29.24 14.64 -14.26
C ASN A 75 -27.70 14.57 -14.16
N PHE A 76 -27.10 14.78 -12.99
CA PHE A 76 -25.65 14.79 -12.81
C PHE A 76 -25.00 13.48 -13.24
N TRP A 77 -25.50 12.35 -12.76
CA TRP A 77 -24.97 11.02 -13.09
C TRP A 77 -25.14 10.67 -14.57
N GLU A 78 -26.25 11.10 -15.17
CA GLU A 78 -26.48 10.91 -16.60
C GLU A 78 -25.52 11.76 -17.44
N ARG A 79 -25.32 13.04 -17.08
CA ARG A 79 -24.32 13.92 -17.73
C ARG A 79 -22.91 13.36 -17.61
N ARG A 80 -22.52 12.89 -16.42
CA ARG A 80 -21.22 12.24 -16.22
C ARG A 80 -21.08 10.96 -17.04
N THR A 81 -22.11 10.12 -17.08
CA THR A 81 -22.12 8.92 -17.92
C THR A 81 -21.89 9.26 -19.39
N LYS A 82 -22.62 10.26 -19.92
CA LYS A 82 -22.44 10.73 -21.31
C LYS A 82 -21.02 11.27 -21.55
N SER A 83 -20.45 12.00 -20.59
CA SER A 83 -19.06 12.47 -20.67
C SER A 83 -18.07 11.30 -20.75
N PHE A 84 -18.20 10.29 -19.89
CA PHE A 84 -17.27 9.16 -19.89
C PHE A 84 -17.44 8.21 -21.06
N ILE A 85 -18.61 8.15 -21.68
CA ILE A 85 -18.78 7.47 -22.97
C ILE A 85 -17.96 8.16 -24.06
N VAL A 86 -17.87 9.49 -24.04
CA VAL A 86 -17.00 10.23 -24.98
C VAL A 86 -15.53 9.98 -24.64
N ASP A 87 -15.15 10.06 -23.37
CA ASP A 87 -13.77 9.79 -22.94
C ASP A 87 -13.34 8.36 -23.27
N GLU A 88 -14.20 7.36 -23.09
CA GLU A 88 -13.95 5.97 -23.49
C GLU A 88 -13.48 5.89 -24.94
N GLN A 89 -14.21 6.50 -25.87
CA GLN A 89 -13.87 6.46 -27.30
C GLN A 89 -12.55 7.20 -27.59
N VAL A 90 -12.34 8.34 -26.94
CA VAL A 90 -11.09 9.11 -27.06
C VAL A 90 -9.90 8.29 -26.57
N PHE A 91 -10.03 7.64 -25.42
CA PHE A 91 -8.95 6.86 -24.83
C PHE A 91 -8.66 5.57 -25.59
N LYS A 92 -9.69 4.85 -26.06
CA LYS A 92 -9.50 3.70 -26.95
C LYS A 92 -8.73 4.09 -28.21
N SER A 93 -9.08 5.21 -28.84
CA SER A 93 -8.35 5.75 -30.00
C SER A 93 -6.90 6.12 -29.65
N LYS A 94 -6.67 6.72 -28.47
CA LYS A 94 -5.32 7.04 -27.99
C LYS A 94 -4.43 5.81 -27.80
N VAL A 95 -4.98 4.69 -27.33
CA VAL A 95 -4.22 3.43 -27.21
C VAL A 95 -3.69 3.02 -28.58
N GLU A 96 -4.53 2.99 -29.61
CA GLU A 96 -4.10 2.64 -30.98
C GLU A 96 -3.10 3.63 -31.57
N MET A 97 -3.27 4.93 -31.29
CA MET A 97 -2.38 5.98 -31.80
C MET A 97 -0.97 5.97 -31.18
N ILE A 98 -0.81 5.48 -29.96
CA ILE A 98 0.49 5.50 -29.25
C ILE A 98 1.36 4.31 -29.63
N LYS A 99 0.77 3.15 -29.93
CA LYS A 99 1.50 1.91 -30.28
C LYS A 99 2.64 2.11 -31.31
N PRO A 100 2.43 2.81 -32.45
CA PRO A 100 3.49 2.98 -33.45
C PRO A 100 4.69 3.79 -32.95
N SER A 101 4.48 4.79 -32.07
CA SER A 101 5.55 5.61 -31.50
C SER A 101 6.55 4.80 -30.67
N PHE A 102 6.15 3.61 -30.21
CA PHE A 102 6.97 2.68 -29.43
C PHE A 102 7.35 1.43 -30.23
N ASN A 103 7.15 1.43 -31.56
CA ASN A 103 7.37 0.28 -32.45
C ASN A 103 6.62 -0.99 -32.01
N GLN A 104 5.46 -0.81 -31.38
CA GLN A 104 4.63 -1.90 -30.88
C GLN A 104 3.40 -2.08 -31.77
N THR A 105 3.01 -3.33 -32.03
CA THR A 105 1.84 -3.65 -32.88
C THR A 105 0.94 -4.74 -32.29
N ARG A 106 1.44 -5.50 -31.32
CA ARG A 106 0.75 -6.61 -30.67
C ARG A 106 1.06 -6.59 -29.17
N GLY A 107 0.20 -7.26 -28.41
CA GLY A 107 0.34 -7.42 -26.97
C GLY A 107 -0.62 -6.53 -26.19
N VAL A 108 -0.32 -6.41 -24.90
CA VAL A 108 -1.09 -5.60 -23.97
C VAL A 108 -0.58 -4.17 -24.00
N HIS A 109 -1.50 -3.22 -24.10
CA HIS A 109 -1.20 -1.79 -24.10
C HIS A 109 -2.13 -1.08 -23.14
N ILE A 110 -1.56 -0.28 -22.25
CA ILE A 110 -2.30 0.45 -21.23
C ILE A 110 -1.92 1.92 -21.31
N ILE A 111 -2.90 2.80 -21.40
CA ILE A 111 -2.71 4.24 -21.17
C ILE A 111 -3.41 4.63 -19.88
N GLN A 112 -2.81 5.55 -19.14
CA GLN A 112 -3.37 6.05 -17.90
C GLN A 112 -3.35 7.56 -17.89
N LEU A 113 -4.43 8.18 -17.42
CA LEU A 113 -4.49 9.60 -17.12
C LEU A 113 -4.85 9.76 -15.65
N MET A 114 -3.98 10.44 -14.89
CA MET A 114 -4.27 10.92 -13.55
C MET A 114 -4.28 12.44 -13.56
N TYR A 115 -5.38 13.06 -13.10
CA TYR A 115 -5.40 14.49 -12.83
C TYR A 115 -6.25 14.80 -11.61
N GLY A 116 -6.07 15.98 -11.04
CA GLY A 116 -6.76 16.35 -9.84
C GLY A 116 -6.16 17.53 -9.13
N CYS A 117 -6.66 17.78 -7.93
CA CYS A 117 -6.19 18.84 -7.07
C CYS A 117 -6.21 18.44 -5.59
N GLU A 118 -5.32 19.06 -4.84
CA GLU A 118 -5.30 19.10 -3.39
C GLU A 118 -5.69 20.50 -2.94
N TRP A 119 -6.49 20.57 -1.88
CA TRP A 119 -6.90 21.81 -1.22
C TRP A 119 -6.61 21.70 0.26
N ASP A 120 -5.80 22.61 0.78
CA ASP A 120 -5.55 22.74 2.21
C ASP A 120 -6.62 23.64 2.85
N ASP A 121 -7.41 23.10 3.77
CA ASP A 121 -8.57 23.80 4.34
C ASP A 121 -8.22 24.88 5.36
N GLU A 122 -7.00 24.87 5.90
CA GLU A 122 -6.49 25.87 6.84
C GLU A 122 -5.82 27.03 6.10
N THR A 123 -4.88 26.73 5.20
CA THR A 123 -4.09 27.74 4.46
C THR A 123 -4.76 28.21 3.18
N GLY A 124 -5.76 27.46 2.68
CA GLY A 124 -6.36 27.69 1.36
C GLY A 124 -5.46 27.30 0.18
N SER A 125 -4.29 26.69 0.43
CA SER A 125 -3.33 26.32 -0.60
C SER A 125 -3.91 25.29 -1.57
N ILE A 126 -3.72 25.51 -2.88
CA ILE A 126 -4.15 24.61 -3.94
C ILE A 126 -2.93 24.04 -4.66
N LYS A 127 -2.93 22.73 -4.89
CA LYS A 127 -1.98 22.06 -5.77
C LYS A 127 -2.74 21.25 -6.80
N GLY A 128 -2.51 21.50 -8.08
CA GLY A 128 -3.06 20.69 -9.17
C GLY A 128 -2.01 19.77 -9.78
N TRP A 129 -2.46 18.68 -10.40
CA TRP A 129 -1.60 17.83 -11.22
C TRP A 129 -2.37 17.26 -12.41
N TRP A 130 -1.62 16.94 -13.46
CA TRP A 130 -2.09 16.20 -14.62
C TRP A 130 -0.91 15.39 -15.15
N GLN A 131 -1.09 14.08 -15.27
CA GLN A 131 -0.06 13.11 -15.63
C GLN A 131 -0.66 12.04 -16.52
N PHE A 132 0.02 11.75 -17.63
CA PHE A 132 -0.38 10.79 -18.64
C PHE A 132 0.74 9.76 -18.81
N GLY A 133 0.40 8.48 -18.68
CA GLY A 133 1.34 7.37 -18.73
C GLY A 133 0.97 6.34 -19.78
N TYR A 134 1.96 5.53 -20.16
CA TYR A 134 1.83 4.43 -21.11
C TYR A 134 2.62 3.22 -20.60
N ASN A 135 1.95 2.07 -20.50
CA ASN A 135 2.52 0.81 -19.99
C ASN A 135 3.25 0.95 -18.63
N GLY A 136 2.73 1.81 -17.75
CA GLY A 136 3.30 2.07 -16.42
C GLY A 136 4.45 3.07 -16.40
N GLU A 137 4.89 3.59 -17.55
CA GLU A 137 5.89 4.66 -17.64
C GLU A 137 5.24 6.03 -17.84
N ASP A 138 5.82 7.06 -17.22
CA ASP A 138 5.41 8.45 -17.43
C ASP A 138 5.65 8.87 -18.88
N LEU A 139 4.63 9.42 -19.53
CA LEU A 139 4.71 9.94 -20.89
C LEU A 139 4.66 11.46 -20.88
N MET A 140 3.77 12.07 -20.11
CA MET A 140 3.66 13.52 -20.04
C MET A 140 3.10 13.99 -18.71
N ALA A 141 3.61 15.09 -18.19
CA ALA A 141 2.97 15.84 -17.11
C ALA A 141 2.73 17.30 -17.53
N LEU A 142 1.72 17.96 -16.97
CA LEU A 142 1.50 19.39 -17.19
C LEU A 142 2.14 20.19 -16.05
N ASP A 143 3.08 21.07 -16.38
CA ASP A 143 3.58 22.07 -15.45
C ASP A 143 2.59 23.25 -15.42
N LEU A 144 1.86 23.35 -14.31
CA LEU A 144 0.85 24.39 -14.09
C LEU A 144 1.45 25.78 -13.90
N LYS A 145 2.74 25.91 -13.55
CA LYS A 145 3.39 27.21 -13.42
C LYS A 145 3.70 27.81 -14.78
N THR A 146 4.13 26.97 -15.72
CA THR A 146 4.57 27.41 -17.05
C THR A 146 3.53 27.18 -18.15
N ASN A 147 2.46 26.42 -17.87
CA ASN A 147 1.49 25.93 -18.86
C ASN A 147 2.14 25.11 -19.99
N THR A 148 3.19 24.36 -19.67
CA THR A 148 3.91 23.53 -20.65
C THR A 148 3.90 22.07 -20.24
N GLY A 149 3.91 21.15 -21.21
CA GLY A 149 4.11 19.74 -20.90
C GLY A 149 5.56 19.45 -20.49
N THR A 150 5.80 18.45 -19.67
CA THR A 150 7.11 17.81 -19.52
C THR A 150 7.02 16.40 -20.08
N ALA A 151 8.10 15.92 -20.71
CA ALA A 151 8.18 14.56 -21.25
C ALA A 151 9.49 13.94 -20.75
N PRO A 152 9.46 12.82 -20.04
CA PRO A 152 10.65 12.24 -19.44
C PRO A 152 11.51 11.44 -20.44
N THR A 153 10.93 11.02 -21.58
CA THR A 153 11.62 10.21 -22.59
C THR A 153 11.60 10.84 -23.99
N PRO A 154 12.59 10.52 -24.86
CA PRO A 154 12.56 10.93 -26.25
C PRO A 154 11.32 10.44 -27.01
N ALA A 155 10.88 9.20 -26.76
CA ALA A 155 9.68 8.62 -27.36
C ALA A 155 8.40 9.43 -27.01
N ALA A 156 8.35 10.00 -25.81
CA ALA A 156 7.26 10.86 -25.36
C ALA A 156 7.30 12.29 -25.94
N THR A 157 8.43 12.73 -26.49
CA THR A 157 8.62 14.11 -26.97
C THR A 157 7.72 14.43 -28.16
N PHE A 158 7.45 13.44 -29.03
CA PHE A 158 6.50 13.59 -30.14
C PHE A 158 5.09 13.95 -29.64
N HIS A 159 4.61 13.23 -28.62
CA HIS A 159 3.30 13.47 -28.03
C HIS A 159 3.25 14.83 -27.30
N LYS A 160 4.32 15.20 -26.59
CA LYS A 160 4.47 16.55 -26.00
C LYS A 160 4.39 17.65 -27.05
N HIS A 161 5.16 17.56 -28.13
CA HIS A 161 5.14 18.57 -29.19
C HIS A 161 3.75 18.76 -29.80
N LYS A 162 3.01 17.67 -30.02
CA LYS A 162 1.62 17.75 -30.51
C LYS A 162 0.70 18.44 -29.52
N ARG A 163 0.92 18.25 -28.21
CA ARG A 163 0.11 18.89 -27.16
C ARG A 163 0.47 20.35 -26.92
N ASP A 164 1.75 20.69 -26.89
CA ASP A 164 2.24 22.07 -26.69
C ASP A 164 1.77 23.04 -27.80
N LYS A 165 1.46 22.52 -28.99
CA LYS A 165 0.84 23.31 -30.08
C LYS A 165 -0.57 23.83 -29.72
N ASP A 166 -1.27 23.15 -28.81
CA ASP A 166 -2.62 23.52 -28.35
C ASP A 166 -2.52 24.30 -27.02
N LYS A 167 -2.03 25.53 -27.10
CA LYS A 167 -1.92 26.43 -25.93
C LYS A 167 -3.27 26.65 -25.23
N GLY A 168 -4.37 26.66 -25.99
CA GLY A 168 -5.71 26.81 -25.44
C GLY A 168 -6.11 25.67 -24.51
N TRP A 169 -5.72 24.43 -24.83
CA TRP A 169 -5.94 23.29 -23.94
C TRP A 169 -5.17 23.42 -22.62
N ALA A 170 -3.88 23.78 -22.67
CA ALA A 170 -3.06 23.89 -21.47
C ALA A 170 -3.63 24.94 -20.50
N ILE A 171 -4.04 26.09 -21.03
CA ILE A 171 -4.69 27.16 -20.25
C ILE A 171 -6.00 26.65 -19.63
N ARG A 172 -6.89 26.03 -20.42
CA ARG A 172 -8.18 25.50 -19.91
C ARG A 172 -7.97 24.46 -18.81
N MET A 173 -7.00 23.56 -19.01
CA MET A 173 -6.68 22.52 -18.02
C MET A 173 -6.12 23.13 -16.74
N ASN A 174 -5.22 24.12 -16.84
CA ASN A 174 -4.73 24.82 -15.66
C ASN A 174 -5.84 25.58 -14.92
N THR A 175 -6.72 26.29 -15.65
CA THR A 175 -7.88 26.95 -15.04
C THR A 175 -8.77 25.95 -14.31
N TYR A 176 -9.03 24.78 -14.89
CA TYR A 176 -9.77 23.73 -14.20
C TYR A 176 -9.02 23.26 -12.94
N LEU A 177 -7.75 22.87 -13.04
CA LEU A 177 -7.00 22.31 -11.91
C LEU A 177 -6.77 23.31 -10.77
N SER A 178 -6.65 24.60 -11.09
CA SER A 178 -6.40 25.67 -10.12
C SER A 178 -7.67 26.28 -9.53
N GLN A 179 -8.84 26.16 -10.19
CA GLN A 179 -10.09 26.78 -9.75
C GLN A 179 -11.28 25.81 -9.76
N GLY A 180 -11.61 25.22 -10.92
CA GLY A 180 -12.78 24.34 -11.05
C GLY A 180 -12.70 23.06 -10.19
N CYS A 181 -11.52 22.44 -10.13
CA CYS A 181 -11.25 21.26 -9.33
C CYS A 181 -11.40 21.55 -7.82
N PRO A 182 -10.75 22.58 -7.24
CA PRO A 182 -10.92 22.85 -5.82
C PRO A 182 -12.35 23.30 -5.47
N ASP A 183 -13.07 24.00 -6.34
CA ASP A 183 -14.48 24.33 -6.12
C ASP A 183 -15.34 23.06 -6.00
N GLN A 184 -15.10 22.11 -6.90
CA GLN A 184 -15.78 20.81 -6.89
C GLN A 184 -15.38 19.97 -5.67
N LEU A 185 -14.11 19.98 -5.28
CA LEU A 185 -13.61 19.29 -4.09
C LEU A 185 -14.26 19.84 -2.82
N LYS A 186 -14.30 21.16 -2.63
CA LYS A 186 -14.98 21.81 -1.49
C LYS A 186 -16.44 21.40 -1.38
N LYS A 187 -17.14 21.34 -2.51
CA LYS A 187 -18.53 20.88 -2.59
C LYS A 187 -18.65 19.43 -2.10
N TYR A 188 -17.79 18.52 -2.60
CA TYR A 188 -17.80 17.11 -2.17
C TYR A 188 -17.43 16.91 -0.70
N VAL A 189 -16.47 17.67 -0.17
CA VAL A 189 -16.11 17.65 1.25
C VAL A 189 -17.28 18.14 2.11
N SER A 190 -17.98 19.19 1.68
CA SER A 190 -19.17 19.70 2.38
C SER A 190 -20.29 18.65 2.46
N TYR A 191 -20.52 17.93 1.36
CA TYR A 191 -21.53 16.89 1.25
C TYR A 191 -21.19 15.62 2.02
N GLY A 192 -19.95 15.18 1.90
CA GLY A 192 -19.43 14.00 2.58
C GLY A 192 -18.95 14.27 4.00
N LYS A 193 -19.22 15.44 4.59
CA LYS A 193 -18.57 15.89 5.84
C LYS A 193 -18.56 14.84 6.95
N SER A 194 -19.69 14.18 7.21
CA SER A 194 -19.81 13.15 8.24
C SER A 194 -18.98 11.88 7.95
N THR A 195 -18.75 11.60 6.66
CA THR A 195 -18.01 10.42 6.19
C THR A 195 -16.53 10.72 5.99
N LEU A 196 -16.20 11.90 5.45
CA LEU A 196 -14.85 12.28 5.03
C LEU A 196 -14.02 12.86 6.18
N LEU A 197 -14.66 13.50 7.17
CA LEU A 197 -13.99 14.06 8.36
C LEU A 197 -14.06 13.14 9.58
N ARG A 198 -14.49 11.89 9.40
CA ARG A 198 -14.44 10.91 10.50
C ARG A 198 -12.99 10.57 10.82
N THR A 199 -12.76 10.11 12.04
CA THR A 199 -11.46 9.58 12.46
C THR A 199 -11.69 8.19 13.01
N GLU A 200 -10.94 7.22 12.51
CA GLU A 200 -10.98 5.85 12.98
C GLU A 200 -9.59 5.44 13.44
N THR A 201 -9.50 4.92 14.66
CA THR A 201 -8.25 4.48 15.30
C THR A 201 -8.01 3.00 14.95
N PRO A 202 -6.80 2.61 14.51
CA PRO A 202 -6.58 1.24 14.10
C PRO A 202 -6.47 0.28 15.27
N SER A 203 -6.67 -0.99 14.95
CA SER A 203 -6.10 -2.09 15.73
C SER A 203 -4.68 -2.39 15.23
N VAL A 204 -3.73 -2.54 16.16
CA VAL A 204 -2.33 -2.85 15.86
C VAL A 204 -1.98 -4.26 16.34
N PHE A 205 -1.35 -5.04 15.46
CA PHE A 205 -0.97 -6.42 15.71
C PHE A 205 0.50 -6.67 15.40
N LEU A 206 1.16 -7.49 16.23
CA LEU A 206 2.46 -8.06 15.93
C LEU A 206 2.26 -9.46 15.34
N LEU A 207 2.73 -9.65 14.10
CA LEU A 207 2.57 -10.87 13.34
C LEU A 207 3.95 -11.43 12.99
N GLN A 208 4.12 -12.75 13.08
CA GLN A 208 5.36 -13.40 12.66
C GLN A 208 5.05 -14.77 12.07
N LYS A 209 5.55 -15.09 10.88
CA LYS A 209 5.27 -16.39 10.24
C LYS A 209 5.95 -17.54 10.98
N ASN A 210 7.21 -17.36 11.36
CA ASN A 210 8.01 -18.27 12.17
C ASN A 210 9.17 -17.51 12.84
N PHE A 211 9.94 -18.16 13.71
CA PHE A 211 11.00 -17.49 14.50
C PHE A 211 12.13 -16.85 13.67
N LEU A 212 12.32 -17.26 12.41
CA LEU A 212 13.32 -16.68 11.49
C LEU A 212 12.75 -15.54 10.62
N SER A 213 11.43 -15.42 10.57
CA SER A 213 10.78 -14.39 9.74
C SER A 213 10.84 -13.02 10.43
N PRO A 214 10.88 -11.92 9.67
CA PRO A 214 10.70 -10.58 10.22
C PRO A 214 9.42 -10.51 11.05
N VAL A 215 9.46 -9.70 12.12
CA VAL A 215 8.24 -9.38 12.88
C VAL A 215 7.55 -8.23 12.17
N ARG A 216 6.33 -8.49 11.71
CA ARG A 216 5.46 -7.50 11.10
C ARG A 216 4.63 -6.80 12.16
N CYS A 217 4.76 -5.48 12.25
CA CYS A 217 3.76 -4.68 12.95
C CYS A 217 2.73 -4.21 11.92
N HIS A 218 1.46 -4.59 12.13
CA HIS A 218 0.38 -4.36 11.18
C HIS A 218 -0.73 -3.55 11.83
N ALA A 219 -1.06 -2.40 11.26
CA ALA A 219 -2.17 -1.55 11.68
C ALA A 219 -3.29 -1.64 10.64
N THR A 220 -4.53 -1.84 11.07
CA THR A 220 -5.70 -1.89 10.18
C THR A 220 -6.93 -1.27 10.85
N GLY A 221 -7.84 -0.75 10.03
CA GLY A 221 -9.06 -0.09 10.51
C GLY A 221 -8.86 1.38 10.85
N PHE A 222 -7.87 2.06 10.24
CA PHE A 222 -7.68 3.50 10.45
C PHE A 222 -8.23 4.34 9.31
N TYR A 223 -8.64 5.56 9.63
CA TYR A 223 -9.03 6.58 8.67
C TYR A 223 -8.71 7.96 9.28
N PRO A 224 -8.18 8.93 8.51
CA PRO A 224 -7.94 8.93 7.06
C PRO A 224 -6.70 8.12 6.64
N ASN A 225 -6.42 8.03 5.35
CA ASN A 225 -5.24 7.35 4.78
C ASN A 225 -3.90 8.07 5.01
N ARG A 226 -3.77 8.80 6.12
CA ARG A 226 -2.58 9.57 6.46
C ARG A 226 -2.10 9.15 7.82
N ALA A 227 -1.11 8.27 7.82
CA ALA A 227 -0.47 7.82 9.04
C ALA A 227 0.99 7.51 8.73
N VAL A 228 1.78 7.50 9.79
CA VAL A 228 3.16 7.03 9.76
C VAL A 228 3.30 5.88 10.73
N MET A 229 4.14 4.92 10.37
CA MET A 229 4.41 3.74 11.18
C MET A 229 5.88 3.42 11.12
N PHE A 230 6.50 3.24 12.28
CA PHE A 230 7.95 3.07 12.39
C PHE A 230 8.33 2.29 13.64
N TRP A 231 9.54 1.74 13.63
CA TRP A 231 10.12 1.05 14.76
C TRP A 231 11.03 1.97 15.57
N ARG A 232 11.00 1.82 16.90
CA ARG A 232 11.97 2.43 17.81
C ARG A 232 12.70 1.37 18.61
N LYS A 233 13.94 1.66 18.97
CA LYS A 233 14.73 0.95 19.98
C LYS A 233 15.13 1.93 21.06
N ASP A 234 14.77 1.65 22.32
CA ASP A 234 15.04 2.53 23.47
C ASP A 234 14.59 3.99 23.24
N GLY A 235 13.41 4.16 22.62
CA GLY A 235 12.82 5.47 22.33
C GLY A 235 13.37 6.20 21.11
N LYS A 236 14.36 5.64 20.39
CA LYS A 236 14.89 6.23 19.14
C LYS A 236 14.42 5.45 17.93
N GLU A 237 13.97 6.17 16.89
CA GLU A 237 13.60 5.57 15.60
C GLU A 237 14.79 4.84 14.97
N ILE A 238 14.52 3.68 14.37
CA ILE A 238 15.50 2.86 13.68
C ILE A 238 15.07 2.61 12.23
N THR A 239 16.04 2.57 11.34
CA THR A 239 15.85 2.28 9.92
C THR A 239 16.58 1.01 9.47
N GLU A 240 17.61 0.59 10.21
CA GLU A 240 18.35 -0.63 9.91
C GLU A 240 17.49 -1.87 10.15
N GLY A 241 17.38 -2.74 9.13
CA GLY A 241 16.58 -3.95 9.19
C GLY A 241 15.06 -3.70 9.22
N VAL A 242 14.61 -2.49 8.89
CA VAL A 242 13.20 -2.10 8.81
C VAL A 242 12.77 -1.99 7.35
N GLU A 243 11.65 -2.64 7.01
CA GLU A 243 10.99 -2.54 5.72
C GLU A 243 9.58 -1.98 5.91
N ASN A 244 9.35 -0.75 5.44
CA ASN A 244 8.04 -0.11 5.53
C ASN A 244 7.16 -0.51 4.35
N GLY A 245 5.94 -0.95 4.65
CA GLY A 245 4.90 -1.20 3.66
C GLY A 245 4.13 0.07 3.29
N GLU A 246 3.32 -0.06 2.25
CA GLU A 246 2.44 1.01 1.79
C GLU A 246 1.12 1.06 2.58
N ILE A 247 0.40 2.16 2.42
CA ILE A 247 -0.97 2.31 2.90
C ILE A 247 -1.91 1.67 1.89
N LEU A 248 -2.66 0.65 2.30
CA LEU A 248 -3.58 -0.08 1.46
C LEU A 248 -5.03 0.16 1.92
N PRO A 249 -6.00 0.22 1.00
CA PRO A 249 -7.41 0.35 1.34
C PRO A 249 -8.01 -0.97 1.84
N ASN A 250 -9.01 -0.88 2.71
CA ASN A 250 -9.91 -1.96 3.10
C ASN A 250 -11.27 -1.82 2.39
N ASN A 251 -12.04 -2.91 2.34
CA ASN A 251 -13.36 -2.92 1.70
C ASN A 251 -14.43 -2.11 2.45
N ASP A 252 -14.22 -1.83 3.73
CA ASP A 252 -15.10 -1.03 4.58
C ASP A 252 -14.81 0.48 4.50
N GLY A 253 -13.87 0.90 3.64
CA GLY A 253 -13.46 2.29 3.49
C GLY A 253 -12.44 2.76 4.53
N THR A 254 -11.90 1.87 5.37
CA THR A 254 -10.72 2.16 6.21
C THR A 254 -9.42 1.81 5.47
N PHE A 255 -8.28 1.99 6.12
CA PHE A 255 -6.97 1.69 5.60
C PHE A 255 -6.18 0.75 6.52
N GLN A 256 -5.15 0.14 5.94
CA GLN A 256 -4.19 -0.71 6.61
C GLN A 256 -2.77 -0.38 6.17
N MET A 257 -1.78 -0.66 7.01
CA MET A 257 -0.35 -0.57 6.68
C MET A 257 0.47 -1.49 7.57
N SER A 258 1.73 -1.70 7.23
CA SER A 258 2.64 -2.48 8.06
C SER A 258 4.09 -2.03 7.95
N THR A 259 4.87 -2.33 8.98
CA THR A 259 6.33 -2.20 8.98
C THR A 259 6.96 -3.47 9.54
N ASP A 260 7.91 -4.04 8.81
CA ASP A 260 8.54 -5.31 9.10
C ASP A 260 9.93 -5.07 9.71
N LEU A 261 10.23 -5.71 10.83
CA LEU A 261 11.54 -5.63 11.49
C LEU A 261 12.25 -6.98 11.44
N LYS A 262 13.40 -7.01 10.78
CA LYS A 262 14.29 -8.17 10.74
C LYS A 262 15.20 -8.17 11.97
N LEU A 263 14.97 -9.14 12.87
CA LEU A 263 15.77 -9.32 14.07
C LEU A 263 16.78 -10.45 13.87
N LEU A 264 18.02 -10.19 14.28
CA LEU A 264 19.09 -11.18 14.32
C LEU A 264 19.37 -11.70 15.75
N LEU A 265 18.53 -11.34 16.74
CA LEU A 265 18.94 -11.32 18.16
C LEU A 265 17.92 -11.93 19.14
N GLU A 266 18.44 -12.30 20.32
CA GLU A 266 17.82 -13.02 21.44
C GLU A 266 16.55 -12.37 22.03
N THR A 267 15.77 -13.17 22.76
CA THR A 267 14.46 -12.80 23.36
C THR A 267 14.50 -11.63 24.35
N THR A 268 15.63 -11.38 25.01
CA THR A 268 15.78 -10.31 26.02
C THR A 268 15.88 -8.92 25.39
N GLU A 269 16.49 -8.79 24.22
CA GLU A 269 16.58 -7.51 23.51
C GLU A 269 15.26 -7.08 22.88
N LYS A 270 14.37 -8.02 22.57
CA LYS A 270 13.07 -7.74 21.92
C LYS A 270 12.26 -6.68 22.66
N LYS A 271 12.28 -6.67 24.00
CA LYS A 271 11.53 -5.72 24.84
C LYS A 271 11.97 -4.26 24.70
N ARG A 272 13.15 -4.02 24.13
CA ARG A 272 13.67 -2.66 23.86
C ARG A 272 13.07 -2.06 22.59
N TYR A 273 12.44 -2.90 21.75
CA TYR A 273 11.81 -2.49 20.51
C TYR A 273 10.33 -2.20 20.72
N GLU A 274 9.87 -1.13 20.08
CA GLU A 274 8.46 -0.76 20.05
C GLU A 274 8.08 -0.31 18.65
N CYS A 275 6.92 -0.75 18.20
CA CYS A 275 6.31 -0.29 16.98
C CYS A 275 5.38 0.88 17.32
N VAL A 276 5.48 1.96 16.56
CA VAL A 276 4.66 3.15 16.76
C VAL A 276 3.84 3.43 15.53
N PHE A 277 2.54 3.55 15.73
CA PHE A 277 1.60 4.07 14.74
C PHE A 277 1.15 5.46 15.16
N GLN A 278 1.22 6.42 14.24
CA GLN A 278 0.72 7.78 14.45
C GLN A 278 -0.17 8.19 13.29
N LEU A 279 -1.44 8.46 13.61
CA LEU A 279 -2.38 9.03 12.65
C LEU A 279 -2.09 10.52 12.46
N SER A 280 -2.12 10.99 11.23
CA SER A 280 -1.93 12.40 10.92
C SER A 280 -3.05 13.23 11.56
N GLY A 281 -2.67 14.33 12.21
CA GLY A 281 -3.59 15.18 12.95
C GLY A 281 -4.02 14.66 14.32
N ALA A 282 -3.59 13.45 14.72
CA ALA A 282 -3.77 12.96 16.08
C ALA A 282 -2.57 13.32 16.96
N ASN A 283 -2.87 13.78 18.17
CA ASN A 283 -1.85 14.06 19.20
C ASN A 283 -1.32 12.77 19.87
N GLU A 284 -2.10 11.69 19.79
CA GLU A 284 -1.77 10.41 20.42
C GLU A 284 -1.20 9.42 19.41
N SER A 285 -0.22 8.64 19.86
CA SER A 285 0.37 7.55 19.07
C SER A 285 0.10 6.22 19.77
N ILE A 286 -0.12 5.18 18.98
CA ILE A 286 -0.30 3.82 19.48
C ILE A 286 1.07 3.15 19.51
N ILE A 287 1.53 2.85 20.73
CA ILE A 287 2.83 2.22 20.96
C ILE A 287 2.61 0.76 21.31
N THR A 288 3.13 -0.14 20.47
CA THR A 288 3.07 -1.59 20.66
C THR A 288 4.45 -2.13 20.95
N LYS A 289 4.72 -2.45 22.22
CA LYS A 289 5.99 -3.06 22.64
C LYS A 289 6.15 -4.46 22.07
N LEU A 290 7.36 -4.76 21.57
CA LEU A 290 7.68 -6.07 21.03
C LEU A 290 7.90 -7.08 22.16
N GLU A 291 6.89 -7.90 22.41
CA GLU A 291 6.92 -8.96 23.41
C GLU A 291 6.51 -10.28 22.76
N GLN A 292 7.24 -11.35 23.05
CA GLN A 292 7.00 -12.67 22.43
C GLN A 292 5.56 -13.17 22.64
N SER A 293 4.94 -12.85 23.78
CA SER A 293 3.55 -13.22 24.10
C SER A 293 2.50 -12.45 23.29
N LYS A 294 2.86 -11.30 22.72
CA LYS A 294 1.96 -10.48 21.88
C LYS A 294 2.09 -10.79 20.39
N ILE A 295 3.10 -11.56 20.00
CA ILE A 295 3.31 -11.97 18.61
C ILE A 295 2.33 -13.09 18.27
N LYS A 296 1.47 -12.85 17.28
CA LYS A 296 0.63 -13.88 16.68
C LYS A 296 1.44 -14.63 15.61
N THR A 297 1.60 -15.94 15.78
CA THR A 297 2.32 -16.82 14.85
C THR A 297 1.45 -17.97 14.40
N ASN A 298 1.54 -18.31 13.12
CA ASN A 298 0.92 -19.51 12.55
C ASN A 298 1.92 -20.68 12.43
N GLY A 299 3.21 -20.44 12.69
CA GLY A 299 4.25 -21.46 12.65
C GLY A 299 4.29 -22.30 13.93
N ALA A 300 4.73 -23.56 13.79
CA ALA A 300 4.97 -24.45 14.92
C ALA A 300 5.89 -23.80 15.95
N ASN A 301 5.57 -23.97 17.23
CA ASN A 301 6.37 -23.42 18.31
C ASN A 301 7.77 -24.05 18.26
N PRO A 302 8.87 -23.28 18.18
CA PRO A 302 10.21 -23.85 18.13
C PRO A 302 10.49 -24.81 19.29
N TYR A 303 9.87 -24.60 20.46
CA TYR A 303 9.96 -25.55 21.57
C TYR A 303 9.30 -26.90 21.26
N GLU A 304 8.13 -26.91 20.61
CA GLU A 304 7.46 -28.15 20.20
C GLU A 304 8.27 -28.91 19.13
N VAL A 305 8.86 -28.18 18.18
CA VAL A 305 9.73 -28.78 17.17
C VAL A 305 10.99 -29.35 17.82
N THR A 306 11.62 -28.60 18.73
CA THR A 306 12.85 -29.05 19.41
C THR A 306 12.59 -30.25 20.30
N ILE A 307 11.48 -30.25 21.06
CA ILE A 307 11.08 -31.40 21.90
C ILE A 307 10.82 -32.63 21.01
N SER A 308 10.11 -32.47 19.90
CA SER A 308 9.84 -33.56 18.96
C SER A 308 11.12 -34.16 18.37
N VAL A 309 12.09 -33.31 18.00
CA VAL A 309 13.40 -33.74 17.48
C VAL A 309 14.20 -34.46 18.57
N VAL A 310 14.26 -33.93 19.78
CA VAL A 310 14.99 -34.56 20.90
C VAL A 310 14.41 -35.94 21.23
N ILE A 311 13.08 -36.06 21.28
CA ILE A 311 12.40 -37.35 21.49
C ILE A 311 12.74 -38.33 20.37
N ALA A 312 12.69 -37.89 19.11
CA ALA A 312 13.03 -38.74 17.96
C ALA A 312 14.49 -39.24 18.02
N VAL A 313 15.44 -38.37 18.40
CA VAL A 313 16.85 -38.75 18.56
C VAL A 313 17.03 -39.76 19.69
N ILE A 314 16.36 -39.57 20.84
CA ILE A 314 16.43 -40.52 21.97
C ILE A 314 15.92 -41.90 21.55
N ILE A 315 14.77 -41.95 20.85
CA ILE A 315 14.21 -43.21 20.34
C ILE A 315 15.17 -43.87 19.35
N PHE A 316 15.76 -43.10 18.44
CA PHE A 316 16.71 -43.62 17.46
C PHE A 316 17.96 -44.24 18.12
N VAL A 317 18.52 -43.57 19.13
CA VAL A 317 19.66 -44.08 19.90
C VAL A 317 19.29 -45.37 20.65
N ALA A 318 18.10 -45.44 21.25
CA ALA A 318 17.63 -46.64 21.95
C ALA A 318 17.48 -47.83 20.99
N VAL A 319 16.90 -47.61 19.80
CA VAL A 319 16.76 -48.66 18.76
C VAL A 319 18.14 -49.16 18.29
N ILE A 320 19.12 -48.27 18.11
CA ILE A 320 20.49 -48.68 17.76
C ILE A 320 21.13 -49.49 18.89
N ALA A 321 20.95 -49.09 20.15
CA ALA A 321 21.49 -49.81 21.29
C ALA A 321 20.92 -51.23 21.39
N ASP A 322 19.60 -51.38 21.29
CA ASP A 322 18.94 -52.70 21.28
C ASP A 322 19.41 -53.56 20.10
N TRP A 323 19.51 -52.97 18.91
CA TRP A 323 20.02 -53.68 17.73
C TRP A 323 21.47 -54.17 17.92
N LEU A 324 22.34 -53.35 18.52
CA LEU A 324 23.71 -53.73 18.83
C LEU A 324 23.80 -54.84 19.88
N ILE A 325 22.93 -54.81 20.90
CA ILE A 325 22.85 -55.87 21.92
C ILE A 325 22.42 -57.19 21.27
N VAL A 326 21.35 -57.18 20.47
CA VAL A 326 20.87 -58.37 19.74
C VAL A 326 21.90 -58.89 18.76
N TYR A 327 22.58 -58.01 18.02
CA TYR A 327 23.62 -58.37 17.06
C TYR A 327 24.82 -59.04 17.75
N LYS A 328 25.30 -58.48 18.88
CA LYS A 328 26.36 -59.11 19.69
C LYS A 328 25.90 -60.46 20.28
N GLY A 329 24.66 -60.56 20.74
CA GLY A 329 24.07 -61.80 21.24
C GLY A 329 24.03 -62.91 20.19
N ARG A 330 23.60 -62.60 18.96
CA ARG A 330 23.61 -63.56 17.84
C ARG A 330 25.02 -63.99 17.47
N LYS A 331 25.96 -63.05 17.37
CA LYS A 331 27.35 -63.36 17.01
C LYS A 331 28.04 -64.23 18.07
N ALA A 332 27.72 -64.04 19.35
CA ALA A 332 28.21 -64.90 20.43
C ALA A 332 27.60 -66.30 20.38
N ALA A 333 26.30 -66.42 20.05
CA ALA A 333 25.62 -67.71 19.86
C ALA A 333 26.17 -68.48 18.65
N ASP A 334 26.44 -67.79 17.53
CA ASP A 334 27.04 -68.39 16.33
C ASP A 334 28.47 -68.88 16.62
N HIS A 335 29.28 -68.10 17.36
CA HIS A 335 30.62 -68.53 17.78
C HIS A 335 30.60 -69.77 18.70
N LEU A 336 29.59 -69.89 19.57
CA LEU A 336 29.38 -71.05 20.43
C LEU A 336 28.95 -72.29 19.64
N ASN A 337 28.09 -72.13 18.63
CA ASN A 337 27.66 -73.22 17.76
C ASN A 337 28.79 -73.75 16.87
N VAL A 338 29.64 -72.87 16.33
CA VAL A 338 30.83 -73.28 15.56
C VAL A 338 31.84 -74.05 16.44
N LYS A 339 32.06 -73.62 17.69
CA LYS A 339 32.90 -74.36 18.64
C LYS A 339 32.34 -75.74 19.01
N LYS A 340 31.01 -75.88 19.09
CA LYS A 340 30.35 -77.17 19.36
C LYS A 340 30.48 -78.15 18.18
N GLN A 341 30.52 -77.67 16.94
CA GLN A 341 30.71 -78.52 15.76
C GLN A 341 32.17 -78.96 15.55
N MET A 342 33.17 -78.28 16.12
CA MET A 342 34.59 -78.68 16.03
C MET A 342 35.02 -79.74 17.08
N HIS A 343 34.13 -80.10 18.02
CA HIS A 343 34.39 -81.11 19.06
C HIS A 343 33.64 -82.43 18.83
N LEU A 344 33.17 -82.68 17.60
CA LEU A 344 32.53 -83.91 17.16
C LEU A 344 33.36 -84.61 16.09
#